data_AF-A0A093IUD2-F1
#
_entry.id   AF-A0A093IUD2-F1
#
_cell.length_a   1.000
_cell.length_b   1.000
_cell.length_c   1.000
_cell.angle_alpha   90.00
_cell.angle_beta   90.00
_cell.angle_gamma   90.00
#
_symmetry.space_group_name_H-M   'P 1'
#
loop_
_entity.id
_entity.type
_entity.pdbx_description
1 polymer ?
#
loop_
_entity_poly.entity_id
_entity_poly.type
_entity_poly.pdbx_seq_one_letter_code
_entity_poly.pdbx_strand_id
1 'polypeptide(L)'
;MGSLVAKLLLPTISTLVFLPTISIAAKRRFHMEAMVYFFTMFFVAIYHACDGPGLSVLCFMRYDILEYFSIYGTALSIWVSLMALAEFDEPKRSTFVMFGVLTIAVRIYHDRWGYGVYSGPIGTAVLVITVKWLQKMKEKKGLYPDKSVYTQQIGPGFCFGALALMLRFFFEEWDYTYLHN
;
A
#
# COMPACT_ATOMS: atom_id res chain seq x y z
N MET A 1 -20.39 -17.53 -17.21
CA MET A 1 -20.06 -16.17 -17.73
C MET A 1 -19.95 -15.12 -16.63
N GLY A 2 -20.86 -15.06 -15.63
CA GLY A 2 -20.79 -14.07 -14.54
C GLY A 2 -19.53 -14.15 -13.65
N SER A 3 -18.99 -15.35 -13.40
CA SER A 3 -17.75 -15.54 -12.63
C SER A 3 -16.50 -14.95 -13.31
N LEU A 4 -16.39 -15.04 -14.65
CA LEU A 4 -15.27 -14.48 -15.41
C LEU A 4 -15.27 -12.95 -15.37
N VAL A 5 -16.45 -12.36 -15.56
CA VAL A 5 -16.66 -10.90 -15.54
C VAL A 5 -16.35 -10.35 -14.14
N ALA A 6 -16.76 -11.06 -13.08
CA ALA A 6 -16.41 -10.71 -11.71
C ALA A 6 -14.89 -10.77 -11.46
N LYS A 7 -14.21 -11.84 -11.90
CA LYS A 7 -12.75 -12.01 -11.74
C LYS A 7 -11.93 -10.95 -12.48
N LEU A 8 -12.42 -10.41 -13.59
CA LEU A 8 -11.71 -9.38 -14.36
C LEU A 8 -12.10 -7.94 -13.95
N LEU A 9 -13.40 -7.66 -13.90
CA LEU A 9 -13.90 -6.30 -13.74
C LEU A 9 -13.79 -5.82 -12.29
N LEU A 10 -14.01 -6.67 -11.29
CA LEU A 10 -13.95 -6.21 -9.90
C LEU A 10 -12.53 -5.75 -9.51
N PRO A 11 -11.45 -6.49 -9.80
CA PRO A 11 -10.10 -6.04 -9.46
C PRO A 11 -9.70 -4.81 -10.27
N THR A 12 -9.95 -4.79 -11.59
CA THR A 12 -9.58 -3.68 -12.47
C THR A 12 -10.36 -2.39 -12.17
N ILE A 13 -11.64 -2.49 -11.80
CA ILE A 13 -12.42 -1.31 -11.36
C ILE A 13 -11.95 -0.85 -9.98
N SER A 14 -11.58 -1.78 -9.09
CA SER A 14 -11.07 -1.42 -7.75
C SER A 14 -9.77 -0.61 -7.82
N THR A 15 -8.94 -0.79 -8.86
CA THR A 15 -7.72 0.02 -9.01
C THR A 15 -8.03 1.48 -9.35
N LEU A 16 -9.20 1.79 -9.90
CA LEU A 16 -9.62 3.17 -10.18
C LEU A 16 -9.86 3.98 -8.90
N VAL A 17 -9.97 3.33 -7.74
CA VAL A 17 -10.02 3.99 -6.42
C VAL A 17 -8.72 4.78 -6.15
N PHE A 18 -7.61 4.48 -6.84
CA PHE A 18 -6.40 5.29 -6.78
C PHE A 18 -6.54 6.66 -7.49
N LEU A 19 -7.43 6.84 -8.46
CA LEU A 19 -7.58 8.11 -9.18
C LEU A 19 -7.95 9.30 -8.26
N PRO A 20 -8.94 9.20 -7.37
CA PRO A 20 -9.22 10.30 -6.43
C PRO A 20 -8.06 10.55 -5.46
N THR A 21 -7.36 9.51 -4.98
CA THR A 21 -6.24 9.68 -4.06
C THR A 21 -5.04 10.34 -4.73
N ILE A 22 -4.69 9.94 -5.96
CA ILE A 22 -3.68 10.60 -6.81
C ILE A 22 -4.05 12.07 -7.03
N SER A 23 -5.30 12.34 -7.41
CA SER A 23 -5.78 13.70 -7.70
C SER A 23 -5.70 14.61 -6.48
N ILE A 24 -6.11 14.11 -5.30
CA ILE A 24 -6.03 14.86 -4.04
C ILE A 24 -4.56 15.09 -3.65
N ALA A 25 -3.71 14.06 -3.74
CA ALA A 25 -2.29 14.17 -3.41
C ALA A 25 -1.58 15.21 -4.31
N ALA A 26 -1.83 15.16 -5.62
CA ALA A 26 -1.28 16.12 -6.57
C ALA A 26 -1.75 17.55 -6.29
N LYS A 27 -3.06 17.76 -6.05
CA LYS A 27 -3.62 19.09 -5.70
C LYS A 27 -3.04 19.65 -4.40
N ARG A 28 -2.76 18.79 -3.42
CA ARG A 28 -2.14 19.17 -2.13
C ARG A 28 -0.61 19.26 -2.19
N ARG A 29 -0.01 19.15 -3.38
CA ARG A 29 1.46 19.20 -3.61
C ARG A 29 2.26 18.05 -2.99
N PHE A 30 1.62 16.92 -2.67
CA PHE A 30 2.30 15.67 -2.31
C PHE A 30 2.72 14.93 -3.59
N HIS A 31 3.63 15.53 -4.35
CA HIS A 31 4.01 15.05 -5.68
C HIS A 31 4.69 13.68 -5.65
N MET A 32 5.51 13.42 -4.63
CA MET A 32 6.17 12.12 -4.44
C MET A 32 5.14 11.00 -4.22
N GLU A 33 4.20 11.21 -3.31
CA GLU A 33 3.11 10.26 -3.04
C GLU A 33 2.22 10.06 -4.26
N ALA A 34 1.85 11.14 -4.96
CA ALA A 34 1.06 11.05 -6.18
C ALA A 34 1.72 10.22 -7.27
N MET A 35 3.05 10.35 -7.44
CA MET A 35 3.82 9.53 -8.38
C MET A 35 3.80 8.04 -7.98
N VAL A 36 3.97 7.73 -6.70
CA VAL A 36 3.94 6.35 -6.19
C VAL A 36 2.54 5.73 -6.33
N TYR A 37 1.48 6.48 -6.06
CA TYR A 37 0.10 6.02 -6.24
C TYR A 37 -0.23 5.78 -7.71
N PHE A 38 0.23 6.66 -8.60
CA PHE A 38 0.07 6.48 -10.05
C PHE A 38 0.83 5.25 -10.54
N PHE A 39 2.09 5.08 -10.13
CA PHE A 39 2.90 3.91 -10.42
C PHE A 39 2.19 2.62 -10.00
N THR A 40 1.68 2.60 -8.77
CA THR A 40 0.94 1.46 -8.21
C THR A 40 -0.32 1.17 -9.02
N MET A 41 -1.13 2.19 -9.28
CA MET A 41 -2.35 2.03 -10.07
C MET A 41 -2.05 1.44 -11.46
N PHE A 42 -1.01 1.94 -12.14
CA PHE A 42 -0.61 1.45 -13.46
C PHE A 42 -0.26 -0.04 -13.44
N PHE A 43 0.63 -0.48 -12.54
CA PHE A 43 1.04 -1.89 -12.50
C PHE A 43 -0.05 -2.82 -12.00
N VAL A 44 -0.84 -2.42 -10.99
CA VAL A 44 -1.96 -3.22 -10.48
C VAL A 44 -3.06 -3.37 -11.53
N ALA A 45 -3.39 -2.29 -12.26
CA ALA A 45 -4.41 -2.35 -13.31
C ALA A 45 -4.00 -3.28 -14.47
N ILE A 46 -2.74 -3.20 -14.90
CA ILE A 46 -2.25 -4.05 -15.99
C ILE A 46 -2.10 -5.50 -15.52
N TYR A 47 -1.64 -5.73 -14.29
CA TYR A 47 -1.58 -7.06 -13.69
C TYR A 47 -2.97 -7.73 -13.70
N HIS A 48 -4.02 -7.05 -13.24
CA HIS A 48 -5.37 -7.60 -13.25
C HIS A 48 -5.97 -7.77 -14.64
N ALA A 49 -5.66 -6.86 -15.58
CA ALA A 49 -6.06 -7.04 -16.97
C ALA A 49 -5.41 -8.28 -17.60
N CYS A 50 -4.14 -8.54 -17.24
CA CYS A 50 -3.33 -9.67 -17.71
C CYS A 50 -3.72 -11.03 -17.14
N ASP A 51 -4.18 -11.06 -15.88
CA ASP A 51 -4.74 -12.25 -15.22
C ASP A 51 -6.11 -12.66 -15.82
N GLY A 52 -6.66 -11.79 -16.66
CA GLY A 52 -7.92 -11.95 -17.35
C GLY A 52 -7.95 -13.07 -18.41
N PRO A 53 -9.01 -13.90 -18.45
CA PRO A 53 -9.17 -14.91 -19.49
C PRO A 53 -9.28 -14.26 -20.88
N GLY A 54 -8.33 -14.60 -21.77
CA GLY A 54 -8.28 -14.12 -23.16
C GLY A 54 -7.61 -12.75 -23.35
N LEU A 55 -7.13 -12.09 -22.29
CA LEU A 55 -6.43 -10.80 -22.36
C LEU A 55 -4.91 -10.91 -22.17
N SER A 56 -4.35 -12.11 -22.00
CA SER A 56 -2.89 -12.32 -21.86
C SER A 56 -2.09 -11.79 -23.06
N VAL A 57 -2.72 -11.65 -24.24
CA VAL A 57 -2.12 -11.07 -25.46
C VAL A 57 -1.86 -9.56 -25.32
N LEU A 58 -2.57 -8.87 -24.42
CA LEU A 58 -2.39 -7.44 -24.14
C LEU A 58 -1.24 -7.18 -23.14
N CYS A 59 -0.63 -8.21 -22.57
CA CYS A 59 0.48 -8.07 -21.65
C CYS A 59 1.76 -7.69 -22.40
N PHE A 60 2.16 -6.42 -22.27
CA PHE A 60 3.42 -5.92 -22.84
C PHE A 60 4.67 -6.46 -22.12
N MET A 61 4.51 -7.08 -20.95
CA MET A 61 5.56 -7.56 -20.07
C MET A 61 5.18 -8.91 -19.47
N ARG A 62 6.18 -9.70 -19.05
CA ARG A 62 5.94 -10.99 -18.40
C ARG A 62 5.12 -10.82 -17.12
N TYR A 63 4.21 -11.76 -16.89
CA TYR A 63 3.28 -11.75 -15.74
C TYR A 63 4.01 -11.64 -14.39
N ASP A 64 5.11 -12.38 -14.22
CA ASP A 64 5.91 -12.39 -12.99
C ASP A 64 6.52 -11.02 -12.66
N ILE A 65 6.80 -10.20 -13.67
CA ILE A 65 7.33 -8.85 -13.48
C ILE A 65 6.20 -7.86 -13.16
N LEU A 66 5.04 -8.01 -13.81
CA LEU A 66 3.84 -7.22 -13.50
C LEU A 66 3.36 -7.46 -12.07
N GLU A 67 3.33 -8.74 -11.65
CA GLU A 67 3.04 -9.14 -10.28
C GLU A 67 4.01 -8.50 -9.28
N TYR A 68 5.32 -8.59 -9.56
CA TYR A 68 6.35 -7.99 -8.71
C TYR A 68 6.12 -6.49 -8.51
N PHE A 69 5.91 -5.72 -9.59
CA PHE A 69 5.71 -4.28 -9.49
C PHE A 69 4.36 -3.88 -8.90
N SER A 70 3.33 -4.71 -9.08
CA SER A 70 2.02 -4.56 -8.43
C SER A 70 2.16 -4.67 -6.90
N ILE A 71 2.84 -5.71 -6.41
CA ILE A 71 3.11 -5.93 -4.99
C ILE A 71 4.02 -4.82 -4.44
N TYR A 72 5.09 -4.47 -5.17
CA TYR A 72 6.04 -3.43 -4.80
C TYR A 72 5.40 -2.04 -4.70
N GLY A 73 4.64 -1.64 -5.72
CA GLY A 73 3.90 -0.38 -5.71
C GLY A 73 2.92 -0.31 -4.54
N THR A 74 2.19 -1.39 -4.28
CA THR A 74 1.23 -1.44 -3.16
C THR A 74 1.93 -1.27 -1.81
N ALA A 75 3.00 -2.03 -1.55
CA ALA A 75 3.78 -1.91 -0.32
C ALA A 75 4.41 -0.52 -0.17
N LEU A 76 4.95 0.03 -1.26
CA LEU A 76 5.54 1.37 -1.26
C LEU A 76 4.49 2.47 -1.03
N SER A 77 3.29 2.34 -1.61
CA SER A 77 2.16 3.26 -1.39
C SER A 77 1.75 3.31 0.07
N ILE A 78 1.70 2.15 0.74
CA ILE A 78 1.45 2.07 2.18
C ILE A 78 2.56 2.80 2.95
N TRP A 79 3.82 2.52 2.62
CA TRP A 79 4.97 3.15 3.29
C TRP A 79 4.96 4.67 3.19
N VAL A 80 4.83 5.23 1.97
CA VAL A 80 4.86 6.68 1.77
C VAL A 80 3.66 7.37 2.42
N SER A 81 2.49 6.73 2.44
CA SER A 81 1.30 7.23 3.16
C SER A 81 1.57 7.36 4.66
N LEU A 82 2.18 6.33 5.27
CA LEU A 82 2.50 6.33 6.69
C LEU A 82 3.62 7.33 7.02
N MET A 83 4.62 7.46 6.15
CA MET A 83 5.66 8.47 6.31
C MET A 83 5.12 9.90 6.18
N ALA A 84 4.12 10.13 5.33
CA ALA A 84 3.40 11.41 5.26
C ALA A 84 2.65 11.71 6.57
N LEU A 85 2.01 10.70 7.17
CA LEU A 85 1.34 10.83 8.48
C LEU A 85 2.31 11.05 9.64
N ALA A 86 3.55 10.58 9.50
CA ALA A 86 4.59 10.77 10.50
C ALA A 86 5.06 12.23 10.62
N GLU A 87 4.71 13.12 9.67
CA GLU A 87 5.02 14.56 9.67
C GLU A 87 6.50 14.92 9.86
N PHE A 88 7.44 14.12 9.33
CA PHE A 88 8.87 14.40 9.43
C PHE A 88 9.26 15.64 8.61
N ASP A 89 10.12 16.47 9.18
CA ASP A 89 10.78 17.55 8.44
C ASP A 89 11.82 16.97 7.47
N GLU A 90 12.02 17.64 6.34
CA GLU A 90 13.14 17.33 5.45
C GLU A 90 14.47 17.70 6.12
N PRO A 91 15.56 16.92 5.94
CA PRO A 91 15.74 15.81 4.99
C PRO A 91 15.40 14.41 5.57
N LYS A 92 14.93 14.33 6.82
CA LYS A 92 14.68 13.05 7.50
C LYS A 92 13.57 12.27 6.80
N ARG A 93 12.51 12.96 6.38
CA ARG A 93 11.40 12.35 5.63
C ARG A 93 11.90 11.69 4.34
N SER A 94 12.65 12.41 3.50
CA SER A 94 13.24 11.84 2.28
C SER A 94 14.12 10.63 2.59
N THR A 95 14.93 10.68 3.63
CA THR A 95 15.80 9.56 4.05
C THR A 95 14.98 8.30 4.40
N PHE A 96 13.92 8.43 5.20
CA PHE A 96 13.06 7.30 5.56
C PHE A 96 12.27 6.76 4.37
N VAL A 97 11.80 7.64 3.48
CA VAL A 97 11.14 7.21 2.25
C VAL A 97 12.10 6.41 1.36
N MET A 98 13.30 6.94 1.12
CA MET A 98 14.32 6.25 0.32
C MET A 98 14.76 4.92 0.94
N PHE A 99 14.88 4.88 2.26
CA PHE A 99 15.16 3.63 2.97
C PHE A 99 14.04 2.59 2.73
N GLY A 100 12.78 3.01 2.79
CA GLY A 100 11.63 2.16 2.46
C GLY A 100 11.66 1.67 1.02
N VAL A 101 11.90 2.56 0.05
CA VAL A 101 12.04 2.22 -1.39
C VAL A 101 13.04 1.08 -1.58
N LEU A 102 14.23 1.20 -1.01
CA LEU A 102 15.29 0.20 -1.16
C LEU A 102 14.97 -1.11 -0.44
N THR A 103 14.50 -1.03 0.81
CA THR A 103 14.24 -2.23 1.63
C THR A 103 13.03 -3.03 1.14
N ILE A 104 11.96 -2.36 0.68
CA ILE A 104 10.77 -3.01 0.12
C ILE A 104 11.14 -3.74 -1.18
N ALA A 105 11.98 -3.15 -2.03
CA ALA A 105 12.43 -3.79 -3.26
C ALA A 105 13.18 -5.11 -2.96
N VAL A 106 14.15 -5.07 -2.05
CA VAL A 106 14.91 -6.27 -1.65
C VAL A 106 14.00 -7.31 -1.01
N ARG A 107 13.08 -6.90 -0.12
CA ARG A 107 12.19 -7.82 0.58
C ARG A 107 11.30 -8.59 -0.39
N ILE A 108 10.69 -7.90 -1.36
CA ILE A 108 9.80 -8.53 -2.34
C ILE A 108 10.58 -9.41 -3.30
N TYR A 109 11.80 -9.02 -3.68
CA TYR A 109 12.64 -9.86 -4.52
C TYR A 109 13.00 -11.17 -3.82
N HIS A 110 13.33 -11.10 -2.52
CA HIS A 110 13.65 -12.28 -1.73
C HIS A 110 12.44 -13.19 -1.50
N ASP A 111 11.29 -12.61 -1.14
CA ASP A 111 10.08 -13.37 -0.84
C ASP A 111 8.84 -12.47 -1.00
N ARG A 112 8.23 -12.54 -2.18
CA ARG A 112 7.07 -11.73 -2.58
C ARG A 112 5.76 -12.14 -1.89
N TRP A 113 5.67 -13.38 -1.41
CA TRP A 113 4.49 -13.96 -0.75
C TRP A 113 4.60 -13.88 0.77
N GLY A 114 5.78 -13.56 1.29
CA GLY A 114 5.99 -13.43 2.73
C GLY A 114 5.10 -12.37 3.36
N TYR A 115 4.47 -12.74 4.48
CA TYR A 115 3.72 -11.84 5.35
C TYR A 115 4.45 -10.52 5.67
N GLY A 116 5.79 -10.56 5.72
CA GLY A 116 6.66 -9.41 5.97
C GLY A 116 6.63 -8.30 4.91
N VAL A 117 6.11 -8.56 3.70
CA VAL A 117 6.04 -7.57 2.62
C VAL A 117 5.14 -6.39 2.99
N TYR A 118 3.99 -6.65 3.60
CA TYR A 118 3.05 -5.59 4.01
C TYR A 118 3.14 -5.29 5.51
N SER A 119 3.25 -6.33 6.35
CA SER A 119 3.34 -6.15 7.80
C SER A 119 4.64 -5.47 8.24
N GLY A 120 5.75 -5.68 7.50
CA GLY A 120 7.04 -5.04 7.79
C GLY A 120 6.98 -3.52 7.66
N PRO A 121 6.58 -2.96 6.50
CA PRO A 121 6.37 -1.52 6.33
C PRO A 121 5.37 -0.94 7.34
N ILE A 122 4.25 -1.61 7.59
CA ILE A 122 3.22 -1.13 8.53
C ILE A 122 3.78 -1.10 9.96
N GLY A 123 4.33 -2.21 10.45
CA GLY A 123 4.85 -2.31 11.81
C GLY A 123 6.00 -1.34 12.05
N THR A 124 6.94 -1.24 11.11
CA THR A 124 8.07 -0.31 11.21
C THR A 124 7.58 1.14 11.22
N ALA A 125 6.65 1.51 10.34
CA ALA A 125 6.13 2.86 10.28
C ALA A 125 5.32 3.23 11.53
N VAL A 126 4.49 2.32 12.06
CA VAL A 126 3.76 2.52 13.32
C VAL A 126 4.75 2.76 14.46
N LEU A 127 5.79 1.94 14.60
CA LEU A 127 6.82 2.12 15.62
C LEU A 127 7.49 3.49 15.51
N VAL A 128 7.90 3.88 14.30
CA VAL A 128 8.54 5.19 14.03
C VAL A 128 7.61 6.35 14.39
N ILE A 129 6.33 6.30 14.01
CA ILE A 129 5.32 7.31 14.33
C ILE A 129 5.11 7.38 15.85
N THR A 130 4.94 6.24 16.52
CA THR A 130 4.74 6.17 17.97
C THR A 130 5.93 6.77 18.73
N VAL A 131 7.16 6.39 18.38
CA VAL A 131 8.37 6.94 19.02
C VAL A 131 8.42 8.45 18.86
N LYS A 132 8.15 8.98 17.67
CA LYS A 132 8.15 10.42 17.42
C LYS A 132 7.08 11.14 18.24
N TRP A 133 5.86 10.62 18.26
CA TRP A 133 4.77 11.24 19.03
C TRP A 133 5.07 11.22 20.52
N LEU A 134 5.62 10.12 21.05
CA LEU A 134 6.07 10.04 22.44
C LEU A 134 7.14 11.10 22.77
N GLN A 135 8.13 11.29 21.89
CA GLN A 135 9.14 12.35 22.04
C GLN A 135 8.50 13.74 22.06
N LYS A 136 7.60 14.03 21.11
CA LYS A 136 6.92 15.32 21.01
C LYS A 136 5.97 15.59 22.18
N MET A 137 5.32 14.55 22.71
CA MET A 137 4.50 14.64 23.93
C MET A 137 5.36 14.97 25.16
N LYS A 138 6.56 14.37 25.26
CA LYS A 138 7.52 14.66 26.33
C LYS A 138 8.03 16.11 26.27
N GLU A 139 8.33 16.60 25.07
CA GLU A 139 8.77 17.98 24.83
C GLU A 139 7.67 19.01 25.14
N LYS A 140 6.44 18.76 24.64
CA LYS A 140 5.30 19.67 24.85
C LYS A 140 4.62 19.52 26.23
N LYS A 141 4.98 18.48 27.01
CA LYS A 141 4.30 18.10 28.26
C LYS A 141 2.77 17.99 28.09
N GLY A 142 2.32 17.47 26.96
CA GLY A 142 0.91 17.39 26.60
C GLY A 142 0.65 16.33 25.53
N LEU A 143 -0.62 16.02 25.28
CA LEU A 143 -1.02 15.01 24.30
C LEU A 143 -0.71 15.48 22.87
N TYR A 144 -0.17 14.58 22.04
CA TYR A 144 0.09 14.81 20.63
C TYR A 144 -0.16 13.53 19.82
N PRO A 145 -0.76 13.61 18.62
CA PRO A 145 -1.47 14.75 18.04
C PRO A 145 -2.77 15.10 18.79
N ASP A 146 -3.55 16.07 18.30
CA ASP A 146 -4.84 16.43 18.91
C ASP A 146 -5.84 15.26 18.87
N LYS A 147 -6.75 15.21 19.86
CA LYS A 147 -7.77 14.15 19.98
C LYS A 147 -8.64 14.00 18.72
N SER A 148 -8.86 15.08 17.98
CA SER A 148 -9.60 15.06 16.71
C SER A 148 -8.87 14.31 15.60
N VAL A 149 -7.54 14.37 15.57
CA VAL A 149 -6.72 13.64 14.58
C VAL A 149 -6.80 12.15 14.84
N TYR A 150 -6.83 11.75 16.12
CA TYR A 150 -7.04 10.35 16.51
C TYR A 150 -8.38 9.80 16.01
N THR A 151 -9.48 10.55 16.15
CA THR A 151 -10.80 10.07 15.76
C THR A 151 -11.12 10.23 14.28
N GLN A 152 -10.59 11.25 13.60
CA GLN A 152 -10.92 11.55 12.21
C GLN A 152 -9.98 10.91 11.18
N GLN A 153 -8.71 10.66 11.54
CA GLN A 153 -7.70 10.17 10.59
C GLN A 153 -7.18 8.80 11.00
N ILE A 154 -6.70 8.68 12.24
CA ILE A 154 -6.00 7.46 12.70
C ILE A 154 -6.99 6.31 12.92
N GLY A 155 -8.12 6.58 13.58
CA GLY A 155 -9.16 5.58 13.86
C GLY A 155 -9.71 4.93 12.59
N PRO A 156 -10.26 5.71 11.64
CA PRO A 156 -10.75 5.17 10.37
C PRO A 156 -9.65 4.45 9.59
N GLY A 157 -8.45 5.04 9.50
CA GLY A 157 -7.31 4.44 8.80
C GLY A 157 -6.90 3.08 9.39
N PHE A 158 -6.88 2.96 10.72
CA PHE A 158 -6.60 1.69 11.39
C PHE A 158 -7.69 0.66 11.13
N CYS A 159 -8.97 1.03 11.22
CA CYS A 159 -10.08 0.12 10.95
C CYS A 159 -10.06 -0.39 9.50
N PHE A 160 -9.89 0.51 8.52
CA PHE A 160 -9.82 0.12 7.11
C PHE A 160 -8.56 -0.70 6.82
N GLY A 161 -7.41 -0.35 7.41
CA GLY A 161 -6.17 -1.10 7.25
C GLY A 161 -6.24 -2.50 7.85
N ALA A 162 -6.81 -2.64 9.06
CA ALA A 162 -7.01 -3.93 9.70
C ALA A 162 -7.98 -4.81 8.91
N LEU A 163 -9.09 -4.22 8.42
CA LEU A 163 -10.04 -4.93 7.55
C LEU A 163 -9.37 -5.39 6.24
N ALA A 164 -8.55 -4.54 5.61
CA ALA A 164 -7.85 -4.90 4.38
C ALA A 164 -6.85 -6.04 4.58
N LEU A 165 -6.09 -6.03 5.68
CA LEU A 165 -5.18 -7.13 6.02
C LEU A 165 -5.94 -8.41 6.35
N MET A 166 -7.02 -8.33 7.14
CA MET A 166 -7.87 -9.47 7.46
C MET A 166 -8.46 -10.12 6.20
N LEU A 167 -9.04 -9.32 5.30
CA LEU A 167 -9.59 -9.81 4.05
C LEU A 167 -8.50 -10.47 3.20
N ARG A 168 -7.30 -9.87 3.12
CA ARG A 168 -6.19 -10.46 2.38
C ARG A 168 -5.83 -11.85 2.91
N PHE A 169 -5.60 -11.98 4.23
CA PHE A 169 -5.24 -13.28 4.81
C PHE A 169 -6.34 -14.32 4.65
N PHE A 170 -7.59 -13.91 4.84
CA PHE A 170 -8.73 -14.81 4.67
C PHE A 170 -8.84 -15.34 3.23
N PHE A 171 -8.69 -14.48 2.23
CA PHE A 171 -8.76 -14.91 0.82
C PHE A 171 -7.52 -15.68 0.36
N GLU A 172 -6.34 -15.36 0.89
CA GLU A 172 -5.09 -16.08 0.60
C GLU A 172 -5.13 -17.53 1.11
N GLU A 173 -5.69 -17.78 2.30
CA GLU A 173 -5.93 -19.13 2.83
C GLU A 173 -7.00 -19.90 2.02
N TRP A 174 -8.04 -19.20 1.56
CA TRP A 174 -9.11 -19.80 0.75
C TRP A 174 -8.60 -20.35 -0.59
N ASP A 175 -7.78 -19.59 -1.31
CA ASP A 175 -7.22 -20.03 -2.60
C ASP A 175 -6.27 -21.23 -2.41
N TYR A 176 -5.46 -21.24 -1.35
CA TYR A 176 -4.56 -22.35 -1.04
C TYR A 176 -5.31 -23.67 -0.80
N THR A 177 -6.46 -23.61 -0.12
CA THR A 177 -7.28 -24.80 0.22
C THR A 177 -7.97 -25.41 -1.01
N TYR A 178 -8.28 -24.61 -2.03
CA TYR A 178 -8.91 -25.07 -3.28
C TYR A 178 -7.93 -25.59 -4.32
N LEU A 179 -6.69 -25.10 -4.33
CA LEU A 179 -5.65 -25.53 -5.28
C LEU A 179 -4.90 -26.81 -4.84
N HIS A 180 -4.99 -27.18 -3.57
CA HIS A 180 -4.31 -28.34 -2.98
C HIS A 180 -5.25 -29.45 -2.47
N ASN A 181 -6.51 -29.47 -2.93
CA ASN A 181 -7.45 -30.59 -2.78
C ASN A 181 -7.85 -31.17 -4.13
#